data_AF-A0A1A8IWX3-F1
#
_entry.id   AF-A0A1A8IWX3-F1
#
_cell.length_a   1.000
_cell.length_b   1.000
_cell.length_c   1.000
_cell.angle_alpha   90.00
_cell.angle_beta   90.00
_cell.angle_gamma   90.00
#
_symmetry.space_group_name_H-M   'P 1'
#
loop_
_entity.id
_entity.type
_entity.pdbx_description
1 polymer ?
#
loop_
_entity_poly.entity_id
_entity_poly.type
_entity_poly.pdbx_seq_one_letter_code
_entity_poly.pdbx_strand_id
1 'polypeptide(L)'
;GCFVYGSAAPSTLRRLDMVQAAALRVSSRAFRTTSVPALQVEVGEMPLEYRRVKLGLQYLIRVLRMGDEAVALGLLEEQWELGGGKGQGGFLERLRGRG
;
A
#
# COMPACT_ATOMS: atom_id res chain seq x y z
N GLY A 1 -7.67 5.96 -2.63
CA GLY A 1 -7.34 4.68 -1.95
C GLY A 1 -7.35 4.89 -0.45
N CYS A 2 -7.42 3.83 0.35
CA CYS A 2 -7.30 3.87 1.81
C CYS A 2 -6.21 2.87 2.24
N PHE A 3 -5.39 3.24 3.23
CA PHE A 3 -4.30 2.39 3.71
C PHE A 3 -4.79 1.13 4.43
N VAL A 4 -5.97 1.17 5.06
CA VAL A 4 -6.60 0.04 5.77
C VAL A 4 -6.82 -1.17 4.87
N TYR A 5 -7.06 -0.98 3.57
CA TYR A 5 -7.15 -2.11 2.65
C TYR A 5 -5.84 -2.91 2.53
N GLY A 6 -4.71 -2.38 3.00
CA GLY A 6 -3.44 -3.10 3.05
C GLY A 6 -3.46 -4.33 3.97
N SER A 7 -4.37 -4.39 4.95
CA SER A 7 -4.58 -5.58 5.80
C SER A 7 -5.60 -6.57 5.23
N ALA A 8 -6.21 -6.27 4.07
CA ALA A 8 -7.18 -7.15 3.45
C ALA A 8 -6.54 -8.41 2.85
N ALA A 9 -7.30 -9.49 2.75
CA ALA A 9 -6.86 -10.74 2.15
C ALA A 9 -6.32 -10.54 0.72
N PRO A 10 -5.32 -11.34 0.28
CA PRO A 10 -4.70 -11.18 -1.04
C PRO A 10 -5.70 -11.36 -2.20
N SER A 11 -6.75 -12.17 -2.01
CA SER A 11 -7.84 -12.31 -2.98
C SER A 11 -8.62 -11.01 -3.17
N THR A 12 -8.90 -10.28 -2.08
CA THR A 12 -9.58 -8.98 -2.10
C THR A 12 -8.68 -7.91 -2.73
N LEU A 13 -7.39 -7.89 -2.40
CA LEU A 13 -6.41 -6.99 -3.01
C LEU A 13 -6.34 -7.16 -4.52
N ARG A 14 -6.24 -8.40 -5.01
CA ARG A 14 -6.25 -8.71 -6.45
C ARG A 14 -7.52 -8.23 -7.14
N ARG A 15 -8.69 -8.37 -6.51
CA ARG A 15 -9.95 -7.85 -7.05
C ARG A 15 -9.93 -6.33 -7.16
N LEU A 16 -9.39 -5.64 -6.16
CA LEU A 16 -9.22 -4.19 -6.19
C LEU A 16 -8.30 -3.76 -7.34
N ASP A 17 -7.18 -4.45 -7.52
CA ASP A 17 -6.22 -4.14 -8.58
C ASP A 17 -6.83 -4.37 -9.97
N MET A 18 -7.64 -5.42 -10.15
CA MET A 18 -8.38 -5.66 -11.39
C MET A 18 -9.38 -4.54 -11.70
N VAL A 19 -10.15 -4.09 -10.70
CA VAL A 19 -11.10 -2.98 -10.87
C VAL A 19 -10.37 -1.68 -11.22
N GLN A 20 -9.23 -1.39 -10.57
CA GLN A 20 -8.43 -0.22 -10.92
C GLN A 20 -7.86 -0.31 -12.33
N ALA A 21 -7.31 -1.45 -12.73
CA ALA A 21 -6.78 -1.64 -14.08
C ALA A 21 -7.87 -1.45 -15.15
N ALA A 22 -9.08 -1.97 -14.91
CA ALA A 22 -10.22 -1.75 -15.79
C ALA A 22 -10.61 -0.27 -15.86
N ALA A 23 -10.67 0.41 -14.72
CA ALA A 23 -10.97 1.84 -14.67
C ALA A 23 -9.93 2.66 -15.46
N LEU A 24 -8.63 2.42 -15.23
CA LEU A 24 -7.54 3.10 -15.94
C LEU A 24 -7.66 2.92 -17.46
N ARG A 25 -7.98 1.72 -17.93
CA ARG A 25 -8.16 1.46 -19.37
C ARG A 25 -9.33 2.23 -19.97
N VAL A 26 -10.43 2.34 -19.23
CA VAL A 26 -11.60 3.10 -19.67
C VAL A 26 -11.29 4.60 -19.69
N SER A 27 -10.62 5.12 -18.66
CA SER A 27 -10.31 6.56 -18.57
C SER A 27 -9.19 6.99 -19.53
N SER A 28 -8.17 6.15 -19.78
CA SER A 28 -7.12 6.43 -20.76
C SER A 28 -7.46 6.00 -22.19
N ARG A 29 -8.63 5.39 -22.42
CA ARG A 29 -9.03 4.80 -23.70
C ARG A 29 -8.03 3.79 -24.29
N ALA A 30 -7.24 3.15 -23.42
CA ALA A 30 -6.24 2.20 -23.85
C ALA A 30 -6.84 0.84 -24.24
N PHE A 31 -6.09 0.09 -25.04
CA PHE A 31 -6.47 -1.27 -25.41
C PHE A 31 -6.59 -2.18 -24.17
N ARG A 32 -7.47 -3.18 -24.28
CA ARG A 32 -7.65 -4.22 -23.25
C ARG A 32 -6.39 -5.09 -23.05
N THR A 33 -5.40 -4.98 -23.91
CA THR A 33 -4.13 -5.72 -23.82
C THR A 33 -2.99 -4.87 -23.27
N THR A 34 -3.16 -3.55 -23.14
CA THR A 34 -2.12 -2.66 -22.60
C THR A 34 -1.78 -3.05 -21.18
N SER A 35 -0.48 -3.16 -20.87
CA SER A 35 -0.01 -3.54 -19.54
C SER A 35 -0.38 -2.48 -18.50
N VAL A 36 -0.78 -2.90 -17.30
CA VAL A 36 -1.08 -2.01 -16.18
C VAL A 36 0.07 -1.06 -15.82
N PRO A 37 1.35 -1.49 -15.77
CA PRO A 37 2.45 -0.56 -15.49
C PRO A 37 2.62 0.52 -16.55
N ALA A 38 2.39 0.22 -17.84
CA ALA A 38 2.43 1.24 -18.88
C ALA A 38 1.34 2.30 -18.66
N LEU A 39 0.11 1.87 -18.34
CA LEU A 39 -1.00 2.78 -18.03
C LEU A 39 -0.72 3.65 -16.80
N GLN A 40 -0.10 3.07 -15.77
CA GLN A 40 0.26 3.81 -14.56
C GLN A 40 1.27 4.91 -14.86
N VAL A 41 2.26 4.65 -15.73
CA VAL A 41 3.22 5.67 -16.17
C VAL A 41 2.54 6.73 -17.04
N GLU A 42 1.70 6.32 -17.98
CA GLU A 42 1.01 7.22 -18.91
C GLU A 42 0.06 8.19 -18.18
N VAL A 43 -0.70 7.70 -17.19
CA VAL A 43 -1.64 8.51 -16.40
C VAL A 43 -0.91 9.23 -15.24
N GLY A 44 0.36 8.91 -14.97
CA GLY A 44 1.11 9.46 -13.82
C GLY A 44 0.62 8.94 -12.46
N GLU A 45 -0.03 7.78 -12.46
CA GLU A 45 -0.75 7.21 -11.32
C GLU A 45 0.08 6.10 -10.67
N MET A 46 0.46 6.29 -9.40
CA MET A 46 1.25 5.31 -8.63
C MET A 46 0.51 3.96 -8.46
N PRO A 47 1.17 2.80 -8.38
CA PRO A 47 0.50 1.54 -8.05
C PRO A 47 -0.23 1.58 -6.70
N LEU A 48 -1.31 0.81 -6.56
CA LEU A 48 -2.17 0.83 -5.35
C LEU A 48 -1.42 0.49 -4.07
N GLU A 49 -0.51 -0.47 -4.16
CA GLU A 49 0.33 -0.91 -3.04
C GLU A 49 1.12 0.26 -2.43
N TYR A 50 1.91 0.95 -3.26
CA TYR A 50 2.68 2.11 -2.82
C TYR A 50 1.80 3.26 -2.34
N ARG A 51 0.62 3.46 -2.94
CA ARG A 51 -0.33 4.47 -2.43
C ARG A 51 -0.83 4.16 -1.03
N ARG A 52 -1.11 2.89 -0.73
CA ARG A 52 -1.54 2.47 0.61
C ARG A 52 -0.45 2.75 1.64
N VAL A 53 0.80 2.40 1.31
CA VAL A 53 1.96 2.71 2.15
C VAL A 53 2.11 4.22 2.36
N LYS A 54 2.05 5.02 1.29
CA LYS A 54 2.12 6.49 1.38
C LYS A 54 1.03 7.06 2.28
N LEU A 55 -0.20 6.59 2.14
CA LEU A 55 -1.33 7.04 2.96
C LEU A 55 -1.17 6.61 4.44
N GLY A 56 -0.67 5.40 4.69
CA GLY A 56 -0.36 4.92 6.03
C GLY A 56 0.70 5.78 6.71
N LEU A 57 1.79 6.12 6.00
CA LEU A 57 2.84 7.01 6.51
C LEU A 57 2.32 8.42 6.79
N GLN A 58 1.51 8.99 5.89
CA GLN A 58 0.90 10.31 6.11
C GLN A 58 0.00 10.32 7.35
N TYR A 59 -0.78 9.25 7.55
CA TYR A 59 -1.62 9.10 8.73
C TYR A 59 -0.76 8.96 10.00
N LEU A 60 0.25 8.10 9.97
CA LEU A 60 1.20 7.91 11.08
C LEU A 60 1.86 9.24 11.50
N ILE A 61 2.39 10.00 10.54
CA ILE A 61 3.01 11.30 10.82
C ILE A 61 1.99 12.25 11.47
N ARG A 62 0.73 12.22 11.02
CA ARG A 62 -0.32 13.07 11.59
C ARG A 62 -0.64 12.68 13.03
N VAL A 63 -0.73 11.39 13.32
CA VAL A 63 -1.00 10.84 14.66
C VAL A 63 0.17 11.15 15.61
N LEU A 64 1.41 10.93 15.16
CA LEU A 64 2.60 11.28 15.93
C LEU A 64 2.65 12.78 16.27
N ARG A 65 2.27 13.64 15.32
CA ARG A 65 2.16 15.09 15.55
C ARG A 65 1.06 15.49 16.53
N MET A 66 0.10 14.61 16.80
CA MET A 66 -0.93 14.80 17.81
C MET A 66 -0.53 14.26 19.19
N GLY A 67 0.64 13.63 19.31
CA GLY A 67 1.16 13.12 20.59
C GLY A 67 0.64 11.73 20.99
N ASP A 68 -0.03 11.02 20.08
CA ASP A 68 -0.59 9.70 20.35
C ASP A 68 0.33 8.59 19.81
N GLU A 69 1.42 8.33 20.56
CA GLU A 69 2.45 7.36 20.17
C GLU A 69 1.95 5.91 20.22
N ALA A 70 0.95 5.62 21.08
CA ALA A 70 0.35 4.29 21.20
C ALA A 70 -0.45 3.92 19.94
N VAL A 71 -1.25 4.84 19.40
CA VAL A 71 -2.00 4.63 18.15
C VAL A 71 -1.04 4.53 16.96
N ALA A 72 0.05 5.32 16.96
CA ALA A 72 1.09 5.26 15.94
C ALA A 72 1.77 3.88 15.87
N LEU A 73 2.11 3.30 17.02
CA LEU A 73 2.73 1.97 17.09
C LEU A 73 1.77 0.85 16.64
N GLY A 74 0.49 0.90 17.03
CA GLY A 74 -0.49 -0.09 16.60
C GLY A 74 -0.70 -0.12 15.08
N LEU A 75 -0.58 1.02 14.40
CA LEU A 75 -0.68 1.10 12.93
C LEU A 75 0.50 0.44 12.20
N LEU A 76 1.69 0.47 12.80
CA LEU A 76 2.88 -0.21 12.27
C LEU A 76 2.77 -1.73 12.40
N GLU A 77 2.16 -2.23 13.48
CA GLU A 77 2.01 -3.68 13.70
C GLU A 77 0.92 -4.31 12.83
N GLU A 78 -0.18 -3.59 12.53
CA GLU A 78 -1.29 -4.13 11.73
C GLU A 78 -1.03 -4.21 10.22
N GLN A 79 0.00 -3.53 9.71
CA GLN A 79 0.33 -3.65 8.29
C GLN A 79 0.87 -5.06 8.03
N TRP A 80 0.17 -5.85 7.23
CA TRP A 80 0.50 -7.26 6.93
C TRP A 80 1.92 -7.49 6.35
N GLU A 81 2.51 -6.44 5.76
CA GLU A 81 3.92 -6.38 5.33
C GLU A 81 4.94 -6.35 6.49
N LEU A 82 4.47 -5.99 7.69
CA LEU A 82 5.21 -5.82 8.95
C LEU A 82 4.83 -6.86 9.99
N GLY A 83 3.59 -7.36 9.93
CA GLY A 83 3.11 -8.48 10.72
C GLY A 83 3.87 -9.74 10.33
N GLY A 84 4.81 -10.15 11.18
CA GLY A 84 5.65 -11.32 10.99
C GLY A 84 4.82 -12.57 10.66
N GLY A 85 4.76 -12.91 9.38
CA GLY A 85 4.70 -14.31 8.99
C GLY A 85 5.93 -14.96 9.63
N LYS A 86 5.71 -15.96 10.51
CA LYS A 86 6.77 -16.79 11.09
C LYS A 86 7.72 -17.23 9.97
N GLY A 87 8.83 -16.52 9.76
CA GLY A 87 9.83 -16.90 8.76
C GLY A 87 10.53 -15.79 7.97
N GLN A 88 10.11 -14.52 7.94
CA GLN A 88 10.91 -13.48 7.28
C GLN A 88 10.93 -12.17 8.06
N GLY A 89 12.15 -11.72 8.39
CA GLY A 89 12.43 -10.51 9.16
C GLY A 89 11.62 -9.32 8.65
N GLY A 90 10.79 -8.80 9.55
CA GLY A 90 9.90 -7.67 9.30
C GLY A 90 10.69 -6.43 8.90
N PHE A 91 10.04 -5.49 8.23
CA PHE A 91 10.67 -4.24 7.78
C PHE A 91 11.25 -3.41 8.95
N LEU A 92 10.74 -3.57 10.18
CA LEU A 92 11.35 -3.01 11.40
C LEU A 92 12.70 -3.65 11.77
N GLU A 93 12.91 -4.94 11.54
CA GLU A 93 14.23 -5.58 11.71
C GLU A 93 15.22 -5.12 10.64
N ARG A 94 14.74 -4.87 9.41
CA ARG A 94 15.59 -4.33 8.33
C ARG A 94 16.06 -2.91 8.60
N LEU A 95 15.28 -2.13 9.34
CA LEU A 95 15.68 -0.78 9.80
C LEU A 95 16.63 -0.84 11.01
N ARG A 96 16.55 -1.88 11.85
CA ARG A 96 17.43 -2.06 13.02
C ARG A 96 18.80 -2.67 12.67
N GLY A 97 18.96 -3.28 11.49
CA GLY A 97 20.17 -3.99 11.07
C GLY A 97 21.30 -3.15 10.42
N ARG A 98 21.34 -1.83 10.61
CA ARG A 98 22.53 -1.00 10.29
C ARG A 98 23.02 -0.30 11.54
N GLY A 99 23.78 -1.03 12.34
CA GLY A 99 24.67 -0.56 13.39
C GLY A 99 25.94 -1.40 13.34
#